data_AF-A0A973ED80-F1
#
_entry.id   AF-A0A973ED80-F1
#
_cell.length_a   1.000
_cell.length_b   1.000
_cell.length_c   1.000
_cell.angle_alpha   90.00
_cell.angle_beta   90.00
_cell.angle_gamma   90.00
#
_symmetry.space_group_name_H-M   'P 1'
#
loop_
_entity.id
_entity.type
_entity.pdbx_description
1 polymer ?
#
loop_
_entity_poly.entity_id
_entity_poly.type
_entity_poly.pdbx_seq_one_letter_code
_entity_poly.pdbx_strand_id
1 'polypeptide(L)'
;MSGSTFDGLRAGLSRPSGWVLLAANLALIPAVLLFDWSIFDIVFLYWAENLVIGVVNVLKMATVQPASGNSTSSWRSKLFMIPFFSLHYGGFCAGHGIFIFALFKPSESHGDTLWTALPVLLSGTMGMTLALLAGSHLFSFFTNYLGRGENRHTTLTELMAQPYSRIIVLHITIIVGGLLTQMLGDPMGLLLVLVLLKTVVDLNLHGKEHLGLETDQQVLSERR
;
A
#
# COMPACT_ATOMS: atom_id res chain seq x y z
N MET A 1 2.01 -27.08 6.58
CA MET A 1 1.66 -25.66 6.47
C MET A 1 2.74 -24.79 5.77
N SER A 2 3.78 -25.33 5.13
CA SER A 2 4.88 -24.51 4.57
C SER A 2 4.91 -24.34 3.03
N GLY A 3 4.00 -24.95 2.27
CA GLY A 3 4.00 -24.82 0.79
C GLY A 3 3.45 -23.47 0.29
N SER A 4 2.28 -23.06 0.79
CA SER A 4 1.54 -21.90 0.27
C SER A 4 2.20 -20.53 0.48
N THR A 5 3.13 -20.41 1.45
CA THR A 5 3.83 -19.16 1.71
C THR A 5 4.92 -18.89 0.69
N PHE A 6 5.67 -19.93 0.30
CA PHE A 6 6.74 -19.83 -0.70
C PHE A 6 6.18 -19.67 -2.12
N ASP A 7 5.03 -20.28 -2.41
CA ASP A 7 4.37 -20.18 -3.72
C ASP A 7 3.87 -18.75 -3.99
N GLY A 8 3.29 -18.08 -2.97
CA GLY A 8 2.92 -16.66 -3.07
C GLY A 8 4.14 -15.75 -3.28
N LEU A 9 5.23 -15.96 -2.55
CA LEU A 9 6.46 -15.19 -2.73
C LEU A 9 7.03 -15.35 -4.15
N ARG A 10 7.07 -16.57 -4.69
CA ARG A 10 7.51 -16.84 -6.07
C ARG A 10 6.61 -16.18 -7.11
N ALA A 11 5.30 -16.25 -6.94
CA ALA A 11 4.32 -15.66 -7.87
C ALA A 11 4.29 -14.12 -7.83
N GLY A 12 4.65 -13.53 -6.69
CA GLY A 12 4.84 -12.08 -6.55
C GLY A 12 6.11 -11.61 -7.27
N LEU A 13 7.23 -12.31 -7.09
CA LEU A 13 8.53 -11.99 -7.70
C LEU A 13 8.63 -12.36 -9.18
N SER A 14 7.72 -13.16 -9.73
CA SER A 14 7.71 -13.47 -11.17
C SER A 14 7.14 -12.35 -12.05
N ARG A 15 6.58 -11.28 -11.45
CA ARG A 15 5.95 -10.17 -12.18
C ARG A 15 6.78 -8.88 -12.10
N PRO A 16 6.82 -8.06 -13.17
CA PRO A 16 7.56 -6.79 -13.19
C PRO A 16 7.15 -5.82 -12.08
N SER A 17 5.86 -5.80 -11.71
CA SER A 17 5.33 -5.01 -10.60
C SER A 17 5.85 -5.45 -9.23
N GLY A 18 6.11 -6.74 -9.03
CA GLY A 18 6.71 -7.26 -7.79
C GLY A 18 8.16 -6.83 -7.62
N TRP A 19 8.93 -6.77 -8.71
CA TRP A 19 10.30 -6.22 -8.70
C TRP A 19 10.33 -4.71 -8.45
N VAL A 20 9.38 -3.96 -9.02
CA VAL A 20 9.25 -2.51 -8.75
C VAL A 20 8.87 -2.27 -7.28
N LEU A 21 7.96 -3.07 -6.73
CA LEU A 21 7.55 -2.98 -5.32
C LEU A 21 8.68 -3.37 -4.36
N LEU A 22 9.44 -4.41 -4.72
CA LEU A 22 10.61 -4.84 -3.96
C LEU A 22 11.72 -3.79 -4.01
N ALA A 23 12.01 -3.24 -5.19
CA ALA A 23 13.00 -2.18 -5.36
C ALA A 23 12.60 -0.90 -4.62
N ALA A 24 11.32 -0.53 -4.64
CA ALA A 24 10.79 0.61 -3.89
C ALA A 24 10.92 0.42 -2.37
N ASN A 25 10.56 -0.76 -1.84
CA ASN A 25 10.72 -1.08 -0.41
C ASN A 25 12.19 -1.21 0.01
N LEU A 26 13.06 -1.75 -0.86
CA LEU A 26 14.50 -1.82 -0.61
C LEU A 26 15.16 -0.44 -0.68
N ALA A 27 14.66 0.48 -1.51
CA ALA A 27 15.18 1.85 -1.63
C ALA A 27 14.96 2.68 -0.35
N LEU A 28 14.00 2.31 0.51
CA LEU A 28 13.87 2.90 1.84
C LEU A 28 15.08 2.57 2.74
N ILE A 29 15.74 1.42 2.56
CA ILE A 29 16.88 1.05 3.43
C ILE A 29 18.07 2.00 3.23
N PRO A 30 18.56 2.28 2.01
CA PRO A 30 19.56 3.32 1.78
C PRO A 30 19.10 4.71 2.23
N ALA A 31 17.82 5.06 2.04
CA ALA A 31 17.32 6.36 2.45
C ALA A 31 17.43 6.55 3.97
N VAL A 32 17.10 5.53 4.76
CA VAL A 32 17.24 5.56 6.22
C VAL A 32 18.69 5.63 6.66
N LEU A 33 19.58 4.86 6.02
CA LEU A 33 20.99 4.80 6.39
C LEU A 33 21.80 6.04 5.99
N LEU A 34 21.35 6.80 4.99
CA LEU A 34 22.08 7.97 4.46
C LEU A 34 21.53 9.31 4.95
N PHE A 35 20.30 9.36 5.45
CA PHE A 35 19.61 10.61 5.79
C PHE A 35 19.17 10.72 7.26
N ASP A 36 19.66 9.83 8.14
CA ASP A 36 19.38 9.83 9.58
C ASP A 36 17.89 9.91 9.92
N TRP A 37 17.04 9.26 9.11
CA TRP A 37 15.60 9.28 9.30
C TRP A 37 15.21 8.61 10.62
N SER A 38 14.38 9.31 11.39
CA SER A 38 13.81 8.75 12.60
C SER A 38 12.78 7.65 12.28
N ILE A 39 12.46 6.82 13.27
CA ILE A 39 11.34 5.86 13.14
C ILE A 39 10.06 6.58 12.75
N PHE A 40 9.82 7.77 13.32
CA PHE A 40 8.66 8.57 13.00
C PHE A 40 8.63 8.91 11.52
N ASP A 41 9.73 9.38 10.93
CA ASP A 41 9.78 9.77 9.51
C ASP A 41 9.46 8.60 8.58
N ILE A 42 9.95 7.41 8.92
CA ILE A 42 9.74 6.19 8.14
C ILE A 42 8.28 5.74 8.23
N VAL A 43 7.74 5.68 9.44
CA VAL A 43 6.35 5.32 9.69
C VAL A 43 5.41 6.34 9.03
N PHE A 44 5.75 7.64 9.11
CA PHE A 44 4.98 8.72 8.51
C PHE A 44 5.04 8.69 6.98
N LEU A 45 6.18 8.34 6.39
CA LEU A 45 6.32 8.13 4.95
C LEU A 45 5.47 6.96 4.45
N TYR A 46 5.49 5.81 5.14
CA TYR A 46 4.63 4.68 4.78
C TYR A 46 3.15 5.01 4.98
N TRP A 47 2.81 5.79 6.00
CA TRP A 47 1.45 6.32 6.15
C TRP A 47 1.06 7.18 4.95
N ALA A 48 1.92 8.10 4.52
CA ALA A 48 1.70 8.94 3.35
C ALA A 48 1.54 8.13 2.05
N GLU A 49 2.30 7.05 1.90
CA GLU A 49 2.14 6.13 0.78
C GLU A 49 0.72 5.54 0.72
N ASN A 50 0.09 5.24 1.86
CA ASN A 50 -1.29 4.75 1.87
C ASN A 50 -2.28 5.80 1.35
N LEU A 51 -2.02 7.10 1.53
CA LEU A 51 -2.84 8.15 0.90
C LEU A 51 -2.68 8.12 -0.61
N VAL A 52 -1.44 8.00 -1.10
CA VAL A 52 -1.14 7.88 -2.54
C VAL A 52 -1.86 6.67 -3.15
N ILE A 53 -1.81 5.51 -2.48
CA ILE A 53 -2.52 4.30 -2.91
C ILE A 53 -4.04 4.54 -2.94
N GLY A 54 -4.59 5.24 -1.96
CA GLY A 54 -6.01 5.63 -1.95
C GLY A 54 -6.38 6.47 -3.17
N VAL A 55 -5.56 7.47 -3.52
CA VAL A 55 -5.77 8.32 -4.70
C VAL A 55 -5.70 7.50 -5.98
N VAL A 56 -4.69 6.64 -6.14
CA VAL A 56 -4.57 5.75 -7.30
C VAL A 56 -5.74 4.78 -7.37
N ASN A 57 -6.25 4.30 -6.24
CA ASN A 57 -7.40 3.42 -6.20
C ASN A 57 -8.69 4.13 -6.66
N VAL A 58 -8.87 5.40 -6.31
CA VAL A 58 -9.95 6.24 -6.85
C VAL A 58 -9.84 6.34 -8.38
N LEU A 59 -8.63 6.51 -8.94
CA LEU A 59 -8.41 6.49 -10.39
C LEU A 59 -8.78 5.14 -11.01
N LYS A 60 -8.44 4.03 -10.36
CA LYS A 60 -8.86 2.68 -10.78
C LYS A 60 -10.38 2.53 -10.78
N MET A 61 -11.06 2.98 -9.73
CA MET A 61 -12.53 2.94 -9.63
C MET A 61 -13.21 3.81 -10.69
N ALA A 62 -12.60 4.96 -11.04
CA ALA A 62 -13.10 5.81 -12.12
C ALA A 62 -12.99 5.10 -13.49
N THR A 63 -11.89 4.39 -13.72
CA THR A 63 -11.54 3.78 -15.02
C THR A 63 -11.90 2.29 -15.16
N VAL A 64 -12.48 1.67 -14.12
CA VAL A 64 -12.95 0.27 -14.18
C VAL A 64 -14.07 0.13 -15.22
N GLN A 65 -14.02 -0.92 -16.03
CA GLN A 65 -15.02 -1.20 -17.04
C GLN A 65 -16.04 -2.20 -16.49
N PRO A 66 -17.35 -1.97 -16.67
CA PRO A 66 -18.35 -2.95 -16.26
C PRO A 66 -18.21 -4.24 -17.07
N ALA A 67 -18.28 -5.38 -16.37
CA ALA A 67 -18.45 -6.68 -17.02
C ALA A 67 -19.67 -6.62 -17.96
N SER A 68 -19.51 -7.11 -19.19
CA SER A 68 -20.41 -6.88 -20.32
C SER A 68 -21.90 -7.01 -19.96
N GLY A 69 -22.68 -5.94 -20.15
CA GLY A 69 -24.15 -6.02 -20.23
C GLY A 69 -24.97 -4.97 -19.49
N ASN A 70 -24.43 -4.23 -18.52
CA ASN A 70 -25.24 -3.29 -17.70
C ASN A 70 -24.56 -1.93 -17.46
N SER A 71 -24.34 -1.18 -18.55
CA SER A 71 -23.65 0.12 -18.53
C SER A 71 -24.30 1.16 -17.59
N THR A 72 -25.63 1.17 -17.51
CA THR A 72 -26.41 2.12 -16.67
C THR A 72 -26.34 1.81 -15.17
N SER A 73 -26.07 0.56 -14.78
CA SER A 73 -25.81 0.19 -13.38
C SER A 73 -24.40 0.63 -12.97
N SER A 74 -23.44 0.59 -13.89
CA SER A 74 -22.03 0.85 -13.60
C SER A 74 -21.72 2.28 -13.16
N TRP A 75 -22.30 3.30 -13.80
CA TRP A 75 -21.98 4.70 -13.48
C TRP A 75 -22.65 5.17 -12.18
N ARG A 76 -23.85 4.67 -11.88
CA ARG A 76 -24.54 4.93 -10.60
C ARG A 76 -23.76 4.33 -9.43
N SER A 77 -23.28 3.10 -9.60
CA SER A 77 -22.41 2.45 -8.63
C SER A 77 -21.12 3.25 -8.42
N LYS A 78 -20.49 3.78 -9.48
CA LYS A 78 -19.31 4.66 -9.36
C LYS A 78 -19.62 5.96 -8.60
N LEU A 79 -20.75 6.60 -8.92
CA LEU A 79 -21.15 7.87 -8.30
C LEU A 79 -21.33 7.75 -6.78
N PHE A 80 -21.78 6.60 -6.30
CA PHE A 80 -21.90 6.33 -4.87
C PHE A 80 -20.58 5.80 -4.27
N MET A 81 -19.96 4.80 -4.89
CA MET A 81 -18.82 4.08 -4.32
C MET A 81 -17.56 4.92 -4.25
N ILE A 82 -17.29 5.83 -5.20
CA ILE A 82 -16.09 6.66 -5.17
C ILE A 82 -16.10 7.64 -3.98
N PRO A 83 -17.15 8.47 -3.78
CA PRO A 83 -17.23 9.32 -2.59
C PRO A 83 -17.25 8.51 -1.29
N PHE A 84 -17.99 7.39 -1.26
CA PHE A 84 -18.03 6.50 -0.09
C PHE A 84 -16.63 5.96 0.25
N PHE A 85 -15.88 5.49 -0.75
CA PHE A 85 -14.49 5.07 -0.59
C PHE A 85 -13.63 6.20 -0.05
N SER A 86 -13.66 7.37 -0.70
CA SER A 86 -12.83 8.52 -0.30
C SER A 86 -13.09 8.94 1.15
N LEU A 87 -14.36 8.97 1.58
CA LEU A 87 -14.71 9.31 2.95
C LEU A 87 -14.32 8.21 3.94
N HIS A 88 -14.63 6.95 3.63
CA HIS A 88 -14.38 5.84 4.53
C HIS A 88 -12.88 5.53 4.68
N TYR A 89 -12.19 5.37 3.55
CA TYR A 89 -10.74 5.14 3.50
C TYR A 89 -9.98 6.37 4.00
N GLY A 90 -10.40 7.58 3.61
CA GLY A 90 -9.80 8.82 4.09
C GLY A 90 -9.96 9.00 5.60
N GLY A 91 -11.14 8.72 6.15
CA GLY A 91 -11.39 8.74 7.59
C GLY A 91 -10.54 7.73 8.35
N PHE A 92 -10.39 6.52 7.80
CA PHE A 92 -9.49 5.51 8.36
C PHE A 92 -8.03 5.99 8.36
N CYS A 93 -7.53 6.53 7.24
CA CYS A 93 -6.17 7.08 7.14
C CYS A 93 -5.95 8.25 8.10
N ALA A 94 -6.95 9.13 8.28
CA ALA A 94 -6.88 10.22 9.23
C ALA A 94 -6.77 9.72 10.67
N GLY A 95 -7.62 8.77 11.07
CA GLY A 95 -7.56 8.15 12.40
C GLY A 95 -6.21 7.46 12.65
N HIS A 96 -5.69 6.76 11.64
CA HIS A 96 -4.37 6.13 11.74
C HIS A 96 -3.24 7.16 11.86
N GLY A 97 -3.30 8.25 11.11
CA GLY A 97 -2.34 9.34 11.21
C GLY A 97 -2.29 9.90 12.63
N ILE A 98 -3.45 10.15 13.25
CA ILE A 98 -3.55 10.58 14.65
C ILE A 98 -2.85 9.58 15.58
N PHE A 99 -3.05 8.27 15.39
CA PHE A 99 -2.41 7.24 16.20
C PHE A 99 -0.88 7.22 16.07
N ILE A 100 -0.36 7.42 14.86
CA ILE A 100 1.09 7.51 14.62
C ILE A 100 1.68 8.70 15.39
N PHE A 101 1.05 9.88 15.31
CA PHE A 101 1.49 11.04 16.07
C PHE A 101 1.36 10.82 17.59
N ALA A 102 0.31 10.14 18.05
CA ALA A 102 0.13 9.88 19.48
C ALA A 102 1.19 8.91 20.05
N LEU A 103 1.66 7.93 19.28
CA LEU A 103 2.60 6.91 19.76
C LEU A 103 4.07 7.21 19.48
N PHE A 104 4.37 7.85 18.35
CA PHE A 104 5.74 7.96 17.84
C PHE A 104 6.28 9.37 17.81
N LYS A 105 5.50 10.41 18.17
CA LYS A 105 5.97 11.79 18.21
C LYS A 105 7.20 11.91 19.13
N PRO A 106 8.40 12.18 18.60
CA PRO A 106 9.56 12.52 19.41
C PRO A 106 9.38 13.92 20.00
N SER A 107 9.88 14.17 21.22
CA SER A 107 9.81 15.49 21.87
C SER A 107 10.54 16.60 21.11
N GLU A 108 11.39 16.28 20.12
CA GLU A 108 12.19 17.24 19.35
C GLU A 108 11.93 17.23 17.83
N SER A 109 10.91 16.50 17.33
CA SER A 109 10.69 16.44 15.87
C SER A 109 10.01 17.68 15.30
N HIS A 110 10.46 18.10 14.12
CA HIS A 110 9.97 19.25 13.36
C HIS A 110 8.53 19.05 12.85
N GLY A 111 7.55 19.27 13.71
CA GLY A 111 6.14 19.25 13.33
C GLY A 111 5.21 18.89 14.48
N ASP A 112 4.77 19.88 15.26
CA ASP A 112 3.88 19.62 16.39
C ASP A 112 2.49 19.09 16.01
N THR A 113 2.09 19.21 14.74
CA THR A 113 0.76 18.87 14.24
C THR A 113 0.83 18.34 12.80
N LEU A 114 -0.24 17.68 12.33
CA LEU A 114 -0.37 17.25 10.92
C LEU A 114 -0.12 18.39 9.91
N TRP A 115 -0.56 19.61 10.25
CA TRP A 115 -0.42 20.79 9.39
C TRP A 115 1.03 21.22 9.20
N THR A 116 1.87 21.03 10.21
CA THR A 116 3.30 21.37 10.15
C THR A 116 4.15 20.23 9.59
N ALA A 117 3.69 18.99 9.69
CA ALA A 117 4.37 17.82 9.13
C ALA A 117 4.16 17.63 7.61
N LEU A 118 3.03 18.09 7.06
CA LEU A 118 2.72 17.95 5.62
C LEU A 118 3.74 18.65 4.71
N PRO A 119 4.15 19.91 4.95
CA PRO A 119 5.19 20.56 4.15
C PRO A 119 6.53 19.83 4.20
N VAL A 120 6.91 19.30 5.36
CA VAL A 120 8.14 18.52 5.55
C VAL A 120 8.10 17.25 4.71
N LEU A 121 7.00 16.50 4.77
CA LEU A 121 6.76 15.30 3.97
C LEU A 121 6.85 15.55 2.46
N LEU A 122 6.42 16.72 2.00
CA LEU A 122 6.43 17.10 0.60
C LEU A 122 7.75 17.75 0.15
N SER A 123 8.70 17.95 1.06
CA SER A 123 9.97 18.62 0.78
C SER A 123 11.17 17.69 0.96
N GLY A 124 12.32 18.12 0.45
CA GLY A 124 13.59 17.41 0.62
C GLY A 124 13.56 15.95 0.13
N THR A 125 14.26 15.08 0.85
CA THR A 125 14.41 13.66 0.51
C THR A 125 13.15 12.85 0.75
N MET A 126 12.33 13.20 1.75
CA MET A 126 11.02 12.59 1.98
C MET A 126 10.07 12.86 0.82
N GLY A 127 9.99 14.11 0.36
CA GLY A 127 9.17 14.48 -0.79
C GLY A 127 9.59 13.75 -2.06
N MET A 128 10.91 13.67 -2.32
CA MET A 128 11.44 12.90 -3.45
C MET A 128 11.10 11.41 -3.35
N THR A 129 11.22 10.81 -2.16
CA THR A 129 10.91 9.39 -1.95
C THR A 129 9.42 9.12 -2.11
N LEU A 130 8.55 9.97 -1.55
CA LEU A 130 7.12 9.88 -1.74
C LEU A 130 6.73 10.05 -3.21
N ALA A 131 7.38 10.96 -3.94
CA ALA A 131 7.16 11.15 -5.37
C ALA A 131 7.59 9.92 -6.18
N LEU A 132 8.70 9.26 -5.83
CA LEU A 132 9.13 8.01 -6.45
C LEU A 132 8.14 6.87 -6.18
N LEU A 133 7.67 6.74 -4.93
CA LEU A 133 6.63 5.77 -4.58
C LEU A 133 5.35 6.03 -5.36
N ALA A 134 4.89 7.29 -5.40
CA ALA A 134 3.73 7.69 -6.19
C ALA A 134 3.92 7.41 -7.68
N GLY A 135 5.09 7.72 -8.22
CA GLY A 135 5.48 7.39 -9.59
C GLY A 135 5.40 5.90 -9.88
N SER A 136 5.82 5.05 -8.93
CA SER A 136 5.75 3.59 -9.08
C SER A 136 4.31 3.07 -9.12
N HIS A 137 3.43 3.58 -8.26
CA HIS A 137 2.01 3.23 -8.23
C HIS A 137 1.29 3.72 -9.49
N LEU A 138 1.58 4.94 -9.92
CA LEU A 138 1.06 5.51 -11.17
C LEU A 138 1.56 4.74 -12.39
N PHE A 139 2.83 4.36 -12.43
CA PHE A 139 3.38 3.53 -13.50
C PHE A 139 2.66 2.18 -13.58
N SER A 140 2.44 1.52 -12.44
CA SER A 140 1.66 0.27 -12.40
C SER A 140 0.20 0.49 -12.84
N PHE A 141 -0.40 1.63 -12.50
CA PHE A 141 -1.74 1.98 -12.97
C PHE A 141 -1.79 2.12 -14.50
N PHE A 142 -0.86 2.84 -15.12
CA PHE A 142 -0.86 3.01 -16.57
C PHE A 142 -0.47 1.73 -17.32
N THR A 143 0.56 1.01 -16.87
CA THR A 143 1.10 -0.14 -17.60
C THR A 143 0.32 -1.42 -17.37
N ASN A 144 0.03 -1.74 -16.11
CA ASN A 144 -0.66 -2.99 -15.76
C ASN A 144 -2.17 -2.78 -15.81
N TYR A 145 -2.69 -1.82 -15.06
CA TYR A 145 -4.13 -1.70 -14.89
C TYR A 145 -4.86 -1.25 -16.17
N LEU A 146 -4.34 -0.20 -16.83
CA LEU A 146 -4.87 0.29 -18.11
C LEU A 146 -4.29 -0.50 -19.29
N GLY A 147 -2.97 -0.65 -19.37
CA GLY A 147 -2.29 -1.25 -20.52
C GLY A 147 -2.53 -2.75 -20.71
N ARG A 148 -2.55 -3.53 -19.61
CA ARG A 148 -2.83 -4.99 -19.67
C ARG A 148 -4.30 -5.33 -19.49
N GLY A 149 -5.16 -4.32 -19.29
CA GLY A 149 -6.61 -4.50 -19.24
C GLY A 149 -7.14 -5.13 -17.95
N GLU A 150 -6.42 -5.05 -16.83
CA GLU A 150 -6.94 -5.48 -15.52
C GLU A 150 -8.25 -4.76 -15.17
N ASN A 151 -8.41 -3.52 -15.65
CA ASN A 151 -9.65 -2.75 -15.51
C ASN A 151 -10.91 -3.41 -16.11
N ARG A 152 -10.78 -4.44 -16.95
CA ARG A 152 -11.88 -5.23 -17.53
C ARG A 152 -12.27 -6.43 -16.66
N HIS A 153 -11.38 -6.85 -15.78
CA HIS A 153 -11.52 -8.06 -14.98
C HIS A 153 -11.68 -7.75 -13.48
N THR A 154 -11.43 -6.52 -13.06
CA THR A 154 -11.66 -6.07 -11.67
C THR A 154 -13.07 -5.54 -11.44
N THR A 155 -13.62 -5.74 -10.24
CA THR A 155 -14.89 -5.15 -9.82
C THR A 155 -14.72 -3.93 -8.90
N LEU A 156 -15.74 -3.06 -8.83
CA LEU A 156 -15.74 -1.95 -7.87
C LEU A 156 -15.60 -2.44 -6.42
N THR A 157 -16.22 -3.57 -6.08
CA THR A 157 -16.16 -4.15 -4.74
C THR A 157 -14.76 -4.64 -4.38
N GLU A 158 -14.04 -5.25 -5.31
CA GLU A 158 -12.63 -5.61 -5.13
C GLU A 158 -11.76 -4.37 -4.90
N LEU A 159 -11.97 -3.32 -5.71
CA LEU A 159 -11.23 -2.05 -5.54
C LEU A 159 -11.54 -1.39 -4.20
N MET A 160 -12.75 -1.53 -3.67
CA MET A 160 -13.07 -1.06 -2.32
C MET A 160 -12.18 -1.72 -1.27
N ALA A 161 -11.95 -3.04 -1.35
CA ALA A 161 -11.22 -3.79 -0.34
C ALA A 161 -9.68 -3.75 -0.54
N GLN A 162 -9.21 -3.62 -1.78
CA GLN A 162 -7.80 -3.77 -2.15
C GLN A 162 -6.81 -2.95 -1.28
N PRO A 163 -7.06 -1.67 -0.94
CA PRO A 163 -6.13 -0.88 -0.13
C PRO A 163 -6.05 -1.30 1.35
N TYR A 164 -7.09 -1.94 1.91
CA TYR A 164 -7.17 -2.27 3.34
C TYR A 164 -6.14 -3.31 3.78
N SER A 165 -5.82 -4.27 2.92
CA SER A 165 -4.83 -5.31 3.22
C SER A 165 -3.48 -4.70 3.60
N ARG A 166 -3.04 -3.65 2.89
CA ARG A 166 -1.74 -2.98 3.17
C ARG A 166 -1.76 -2.21 4.48
N ILE A 167 -2.87 -1.52 4.75
CA ILE A 167 -3.06 -0.77 5.98
C ILE A 167 -3.02 -1.69 7.20
N ILE A 168 -3.68 -2.85 7.15
CA ILE A 168 -3.71 -3.81 8.27
C ILE A 168 -2.30 -4.33 8.54
N VAL A 169 -1.56 -4.69 7.49
CA VAL A 169 -0.16 -5.14 7.62
C VAL A 169 0.69 -4.06 8.25
N LEU A 170 0.53 -2.82 7.80
CA LEU A 170 1.24 -1.66 8.35
C LEU A 170 0.85 -1.40 9.81
N HIS A 171 -0.42 -1.51 10.21
CA HIS A 171 -0.85 -1.40 11.60
C HIS A 171 -0.21 -2.45 12.48
N ILE A 172 -0.24 -3.72 12.07
CA ILE A 172 0.36 -4.82 12.83
C ILE A 172 1.86 -4.56 12.98
N THR A 173 2.51 -4.17 11.87
CA THR A 173 3.95 -3.84 11.84
C THR A 173 4.26 -2.69 12.80
N ILE A 174 3.52 -1.58 12.75
CA ILE A 174 3.74 -0.41 13.60
C ILE A 174 3.41 -0.68 15.06
N ILE A 175 2.34 -1.42 15.37
CA ILE A 175 1.97 -1.72 16.76
C ILE A 175 3.00 -2.64 17.40
N VAL A 176 3.32 -3.75 16.73
CA VAL A 176 4.34 -4.69 17.21
C VAL A 176 5.71 -4.02 17.24
N GLY A 177 6.01 -3.24 16.20
CA GLY A 177 7.23 -2.47 16.05
C GLY A 177 7.42 -1.44 17.17
N GLY A 178 6.47 -0.53 17.33
CA GLY A 178 6.51 0.50 18.36
C GLY A 178 6.57 -0.06 19.77
N LEU A 179 5.79 -1.11 20.05
CA LEU A 179 5.81 -1.76 21.36
C LEU A 179 7.18 -2.37 21.66
N LEU A 180 7.77 -3.10 20.70
CA LEU A 180 9.10 -3.68 20.85
C LEU A 180 10.19 -2.60 20.94
N THR A 181 10.11 -1.52 20.17
CA THR A 181 11.07 -0.41 20.28
C THR A 181 11.00 0.25 21.66
N GLN A 182 9.79 0.48 22.20
CA GLN A 182 9.62 1.03 23.55
C GLN A 182 10.17 0.08 24.63
N MET A 183 10.11 -1.23 24.43
CA MET A 183 10.61 -2.22 25.39
C MET A 183 12.12 -2.47 25.29
N LEU A 184 12.71 -2.45 24.08
CA LEU A 184 14.13 -2.77 23.85
C LEU A 184 15.04 -1.54 23.82
N GLY A 185 14.50 -0.33 23.58
CA GLY A 185 15.26 0.91 23.57
C GLY A 185 16.21 1.11 22.38
N ASP A 186 16.35 0.13 21.48
CA ASP A 186 17.18 0.23 20.28
C ASP A 186 16.31 0.36 19.00
N PRO A 187 16.17 1.58 18.44
CA PRO A 187 15.32 1.85 17.29
C PRO A 187 15.83 1.26 15.96
N MET A 188 17.12 0.95 15.82
CA MET A 188 17.71 0.57 14.54
C MET A 188 17.56 -0.92 14.20
N GLY A 189 17.80 -1.81 15.15
CA GLY A 189 17.65 -3.26 14.95
C GLY A 189 16.23 -3.65 14.57
N LEU A 190 15.24 -2.91 15.10
CA LEU A 190 13.84 -3.21 14.88
C LEU A 190 13.31 -2.69 13.54
N LEU A 191 13.80 -1.53 13.08
CA LEU A 191 13.49 -1.00 11.74
C LEU A 191 13.85 -1.99 10.64
N LEU A 192 15.02 -2.64 10.75
CA LEU A 192 15.44 -3.70 9.84
C LEU A 192 14.49 -4.90 9.86
N VAL A 193 14.05 -5.32 11.05
CA VAL A 193 13.09 -6.43 11.20
C VAL A 193 11.72 -6.07 10.62
N LEU A 194 11.23 -4.85 10.85
CA LEU A 194 9.92 -4.39 10.35
C LEU A 194 9.91 -4.25 8.83
N VAL A 195 10.98 -3.70 8.25
CA VAL A 195 11.12 -3.62 6.79
C VAL A 195 11.19 -5.02 6.18
N LEU A 196 11.96 -5.94 6.77
CA LEU A 196 12.03 -7.33 6.31
C LEU A 196 10.68 -8.04 6.41
N LEU A 197 9.99 -7.90 7.55
CA LEU A 197 8.69 -8.53 7.78
C LEU A 197 7.62 -7.98 6.82
N LYS A 198 7.55 -6.65 6.67
CA LYS A 198 6.61 -6.00 5.76
C LYS A 198 6.86 -6.42 4.31
N THR A 199 8.13 -6.48 3.89
CA THR A 199 8.52 -6.91 2.54
C THR A 199 8.05 -8.34 2.27
N VAL A 200 8.23 -9.26 3.22
CA VAL A 200 7.78 -10.65 3.08
C VAL A 200 6.26 -10.74 2.98
N VAL A 201 5.53 -9.99 3.81
CA VAL A 201 4.07 -10.01 3.82
C VAL A 201 3.48 -9.40 2.55
N ASP A 202 3.99 -8.25 2.10
CA ASP A 202 3.50 -7.58 0.90
C ASP A 202 3.74 -8.45 -0.36
N LEU A 203 4.90 -9.12 -0.46
CA LEU A 203 5.16 -10.07 -1.54
C LEU A 203 4.26 -11.31 -1.48
N ASN A 204 3.96 -11.82 -0.28
CA ASN A 204 3.09 -12.98 -0.12
C ASN A 204 1.65 -12.67 -0.54
N LEU A 205 1.13 -11.51 -0.12
CA LEU A 205 -0.22 -11.05 -0.48
C LEU A 205 -0.34 -10.82 -1.99
N HIS A 206 0.65 -10.16 -2.59
CA HIS A 206 0.68 -9.89 -4.03
C HIS A 206 0.67 -11.18 -4.87
N GLY A 207 1.36 -12.23 -4.43
CA GLY A 207 1.32 -13.52 -5.11
C GLY A 207 0.03 -14.31 -4.95
N LYS A 208 -0.57 -14.29 -3.75
CA LYS A 208 -1.84 -14.98 -3.48
C LYS A 208 -3.01 -14.40 -4.25
N GLU A 209 -3.05 -13.07 -4.42
CA GLU A 209 -4.07 -12.37 -5.21
C GLU A 209 -4.07 -12.87 -6.67
N HIS A 210 -2.91 -13.28 -7.19
CA HIS A 210 -2.80 -13.79 -8.56
C HIS A 210 -2.97 -15.30 -8.71
N LEU A 211 -2.57 -16.11 -7.72
CA LEU A 211 -2.84 -17.55 -7.71
C LEU A 211 -4.35 -17.85 -7.63
N GLY A 212 -5.11 -16.99 -6.94
CA GLY A 212 -6.57 -17.06 -6.92
C GLY A 212 -7.21 -16.84 -8.30
N LEU A 213 -6.67 -15.90 -9.09
CA LEU A 213 -7.18 -15.55 -10.42
C LEU A 213 -6.89 -16.64 -11.48
N GLU A 214 -5.74 -17.32 -11.42
CA GLU A 214 -5.41 -18.44 -12.33
C GLU A 214 -6.26 -19.68 -12.03
N THR A 215 -6.52 -19.96 -10.75
CA THR A 215 -7.34 -21.10 -10.33
C THR A 215 -8.80 -20.92 -10.75
N ASP A 216 -9.36 -19.72 -10.57
CA ASP A 216 -10.74 -19.41 -11.00
C ASP A 216 -10.90 -19.49 -12.53
N GLN A 217 -9.89 -19.10 -13.30
CA GLN A 217 -9.92 -19.22 -14.77
C GLN A 217 -9.85 -20.68 -15.25
N GLN A 218 -9.08 -21.54 -14.60
CA GLN A 218 -9.02 -22.98 -14.96
C GLN A 218 -10.36 -23.68 -14.69
N VAL A 219 -10.97 -23.44 -13.52
CA VAL A 219 -12.27 -24.03 -13.15
C VAL A 219 -13.41 -23.60 -14.09
N LEU A 220 -13.37 -22.35 -14.57
CA LEU A 220 -14.35 -21.84 -15.55
C LEU A 220 -14.15 -22.41 -16.96
N SER A 221 -12.94 -22.88 -17.30
CA SER A 221 -12.62 -23.48 -18.60
C SER A 221 -13.00 -24.96 -18.70
N GLU A 222 -12.93 -25.71 -17.59
CA GLU A 222 -13.33 -27.14 -17.54
C GLU A 222 -14.85 -27.34 -17.44
N ARG A 223 -15.60 -26.28 -17.11
CA ARG A 223 -17.08 -26.31 -17.03
C ARG A 223 -17.79 -25.91 -18.34
N ARG A 224 -17.07 -25.58 -19.42
CA ARG A 224 -17.62 -25.35 -20.76
C ARG A 224 -17.38 -26.56 -21.66
#